data_AF-A0A5J9UAC7-F1
#
_entry.id   AF-A0A5J9UAC7-F1
#
_cell.length_a   1.000
_cell.length_b   1.000
_cell.length_c   1.000
_cell.angle_alpha   90.00
_cell.angle_beta   90.00
_cell.angle_gamma   90.00
#
_symmetry.space_group_name_H-M   'P 1'
#
loop_
_entity.id
_entity.type
_entity.pdbx_description
1 polymer ?
#
loop_
_entity_poly.entity_id
_entity_poly.type
_entity_poly.pdbx_seq_one_letter_code
_entity_poly.pdbx_strand_id
1 'polypeptide(L)'
;MGLILEGSDSEEERVRGHKQRKATSAQLQKLQQDLNDLLQRPLQPKTFSRRYLAGAGISPLLQKQLEELSKRNINNNSSKTGNKGRFVVIGQDRVEPLQALQNSGQEVCVNMDKQREKRRLSENWKRKKHAEKKRTREQKRKEKRKAKERD
;
A
#
# COMPACT_ATOMS: atom_id res chain seq x y z
N MET A 1 49.10 40.34 -39.90
CA MET A 1 47.91 39.47 -40.05
C MET A 1 46.89 39.84 -38.99
N GLY A 2 45.82 40.52 -39.41
CA GLY A 2 44.50 40.57 -38.75
C GLY A 2 44.36 41.15 -37.35
N LEU A 3 43.92 42.41 -37.25
CA LEU A 3 43.27 42.94 -36.05
C LEU A 3 41.92 42.22 -35.86
N ILE A 4 41.73 41.57 -34.71
CA ILE A 4 40.47 40.93 -34.32
C ILE A 4 39.48 42.04 -33.96
N LEU A 5 38.42 42.15 -34.76
CA LEU A 5 37.32 43.07 -34.59
C LEU A 5 36.45 42.59 -33.40
N GLU A 6 36.84 42.98 -32.19
CA GLU A 6 36.13 42.61 -30.95
C GLU A 6 35.00 43.62 -30.67
N GLY A 7 33.78 43.24 -31.06
CA GLY A 7 32.55 43.59 -30.33
C GLY A 7 31.99 45.01 -30.42
N SER A 8 31.67 45.50 -31.62
CA SER A 8 30.76 46.65 -31.78
C SER A 8 29.29 46.20 -31.75
N ASP A 9 28.82 45.66 -30.63
CA ASP A 9 27.37 45.49 -30.43
C ASP A 9 26.75 46.89 -30.29
N SER A 10 25.88 47.25 -31.22
CA SER A 10 25.18 48.54 -31.25
C SER A 10 24.43 48.79 -29.93
N GLU A 11 24.42 50.03 -29.43
CA GLU A 11 23.75 50.41 -28.19
C GLU A 11 22.28 49.95 -28.16
N GLU A 12 21.61 49.97 -29.31
CA GLU A 12 20.23 49.50 -29.47
C GLU A 12 20.08 47.99 -29.27
N GLU A 13 21.09 47.19 -29.60
CA GLU A 13 21.12 45.75 -29.37
C GLU A 13 21.34 45.42 -27.89
N ARG A 14 22.19 46.20 -27.22
CA ARG A 14 22.39 46.11 -25.75
C ARG A 14 21.11 46.47 -24.99
N VAL A 15 20.41 47.53 -25.41
CA VAL A 15 19.13 47.95 -24.81
C VAL A 15 18.03 46.92 -25.07
N ARG A 16 17.95 46.34 -26.27
CA ARG A 16 17.00 45.25 -26.59
C ARG A 16 17.27 44.00 -25.75
N GLY A 17 18.52 43.58 -25.63
CA GLY A 17 18.92 42.45 -24.78
C GLY A 17 18.59 42.68 -23.31
N HIS A 18 18.79 43.89 -22.79
CA HIS A 18 18.44 44.22 -21.41
C HIS A 18 16.92 44.19 -21.17
N LYS A 19 16.12 44.70 -22.12
CA LYS A 19 14.64 44.62 -22.06
C LYS A 19 14.15 43.17 -22.11
N GLN A 20 14.74 42.33 -22.97
CA GLN A 20 14.40 40.92 -23.05
C GLN A 20 14.75 40.16 -21.77
N ARG A 21 15.95 40.39 -21.20
CA ARG A 21 16.37 39.81 -19.92
C ARG A 21 15.49 40.23 -18.75
N LYS A 22 15.01 41.49 -18.75
CA LYS A 22 14.04 41.97 -17.76
C LYS A 22 12.69 41.26 -17.90
N ALA A 23 12.20 41.09 -19.13
CA ALA A 23 10.94 40.37 -19.38
C ALA A 23 11.03 38.89 -18.95
N THR A 24 12.12 38.20 -19.28
CA THR A 24 12.32 36.81 -18.87
C THR A 24 12.52 36.68 -17.36
N SER A 25 13.23 37.63 -16.73
CA SER A 25 13.39 37.67 -15.28
C SER A 25 12.05 37.84 -14.55
N ALA A 26 11.18 38.73 -15.02
CA ALA A 26 9.84 38.90 -14.45
C ALA A 26 8.98 37.64 -14.62
N GLN A 27 9.08 36.97 -15.78
CA GLN A 27 8.39 35.71 -16.03
C GLN A 27 8.89 34.59 -15.10
N LEU A 28 10.20 34.52 -14.85
CA LEU A 28 10.79 33.55 -13.92
C LEU A 28 10.33 33.80 -12.48
N GLN A 29 10.31 35.06 -12.04
CA GLN A 29 9.80 35.42 -10.71
C GLN A 29 8.33 35.02 -10.54
N LYS A 30 7.51 35.26 -11.57
CA LYS A 30 6.11 34.84 -11.57
C LYS A 30 5.96 33.32 -11.46
N LEU A 31 6.72 32.56 -12.25
CA LEU A 31 6.71 31.09 -12.16
C LEU A 31 7.13 30.59 -10.78
N GLN A 32 8.15 31.21 -10.19
CA GLN A 32 8.62 30.86 -8.86
C GLN A 32 7.54 31.11 -7.79
N GLN A 33 6.80 32.21 -7.92
CA GLN A 33 5.70 32.53 -7.01
C GLN A 33 4.53 31.55 -7.18
N ASP A 34 4.11 31.26 -8.42
CA ASP A 34 3.05 30.29 -8.72
C ASP A 34 3.40 28.89 -8.17
N LEU A 35 4.67 28.47 -8.31
CA LEU A 35 5.15 27.20 -7.75
C LEU A 35 5.12 27.20 -6.23
N ASN A 36 5.54 28.29 -5.58
CA ASN A 36 5.48 28.39 -4.13
C ASN A 36 4.04 28.32 -3.63
N ASP A 37 3.09 28.99 -4.29
CA ASP A 37 1.67 28.95 -3.92
C ASP A 37 1.08 27.53 -4.07
N LEU A 38 1.48 26.82 -5.13
CA LEU A 38 1.13 25.41 -5.34
C LEU A 38 1.70 24.48 -4.26
N LEU A 39 2.95 24.72 -3.82
CA LEU A 39 3.63 23.93 -2.81
C LEU A 39 3.17 24.26 -1.38
N GLN A 40 2.73 25.50 -1.12
CA GLN A 40 2.16 25.92 0.16
C GLN A 40 0.79 25.30 0.40
N ARG A 41 0.06 24.93 -0.65
CA ARG A 41 -1.21 24.22 -0.50
C ARG A 41 -0.92 22.84 0.12
N PRO A 42 -1.52 22.49 1.28
CA PRO A 42 -1.35 21.17 1.85
C PRO A 42 -1.74 20.14 0.80
N LEU A 43 -0.82 19.22 0.50
CA LEU A 43 -1.03 18.14 -0.46
C LEU A 43 -2.25 17.36 0.00
N GLN A 44 -3.43 17.70 -0.52
CA GLN A 44 -4.59 16.86 -0.35
C GLN A 44 -4.25 15.57 -1.07
N PRO A 45 -4.18 14.42 -0.39
CA PRO A 45 -3.97 13.17 -1.07
C PRO A 45 -5.12 13.03 -2.06
N LYS A 46 -4.83 13.20 -3.35
CA LYS A 46 -5.70 12.71 -4.42
C LYS A 46 -5.87 11.25 -4.09
N THR A 47 -7.04 10.94 -3.51
CA THR A 47 -7.43 9.65 -2.94
C THR A 47 -6.47 8.56 -3.35
N PHE A 48 -5.66 8.07 -2.41
CA PHE A 48 -4.69 7.01 -2.69
C PHE A 48 -5.34 5.96 -3.58
N SER A 49 -4.73 5.70 -4.72
CA SER A 49 -5.23 4.71 -5.69
C SER A 49 -5.63 3.45 -4.94
N ARG A 50 -6.92 3.07 -5.03
CA ARG A 50 -7.45 1.83 -4.45
C ARG A 50 -6.72 0.57 -4.96
N ARG A 51 -5.89 0.70 -6.01
CA ARG A 51 -5.02 -0.38 -6.51
C ARG A 51 -3.89 -0.73 -5.55
N TYR A 52 -3.54 0.17 -4.64
CA TYR A 52 -2.59 -0.13 -3.58
C TYR A 52 -3.35 -0.22 -2.25
N LEU A 53 -3.12 -1.32 -1.55
CA LEU A 53 -3.70 -1.68 -0.25
C LEU A 53 -3.42 -0.65 0.87
N ALA A 54 -2.80 0.49 0.56
CA ALA A 54 -2.57 1.60 1.47
C ALA A 54 -3.85 2.39 1.78
N GLY A 55 -4.93 2.24 0.99
CA GLY A 55 -6.20 2.94 1.22
C GLY A 55 -7.17 2.28 2.21
N ALA A 56 -6.89 1.07 2.70
CA ALA A 56 -7.87 0.28 3.48
C ALA A 56 -7.30 -0.42 4.73
N GLY A 57 -6.04 -0.21 5.13
CA GLY A 57 -5.53 -0.89 6.31
C GLY A 57 -4.03 -0.80 6.50
N ILE A 58 -3.57 0.30 7.09
CA ILE A 58 -2.41 0.19 7.96
C ILE A 58 -2.95 -0.49 9.22
N SER A 59 -2.65 -1.78 9.42
CA SER A 59 -3.05 -2.41 10.68
C SER A 59 -2.34 -1.67 11.83
N PRO A 60 -2.95 -1.55 13.02
CA PRO A 60 -2.29 -0.93 14.16
C PRO A 60 -0.90 -1.53 14.47
N LEU A 61 -0.70 -2.80 14.10
CA LEU A 61 0.59 -3.48 14.18
C LEU A 61 1.61 -2.90 13.19
N LEU A 62 1.22 -2.71 11.93
CA LEU A 62 2.09 -2.15 10.90
C LEU A 62 2.48 -0.70 11.21
N GLN A 63 1.56 0.07 11.79
CA GLN A 63 1.86 1.43 12.26
C GLN A 63 2.92 1.43 13.36
N LYS A 64 2.78 0.58 14.38
CA LYS A 64 3.77 0.43 15.47
C LYS A 64 5.12 -0.03 14.95
N GLN A 65 5.15 -0.97 14.01
CA GLN A 65 6.39 -1.46 13.41
C GLN A 65 7.10 -0.36 12.62
N LEU A 66 6.37 0.46 11.85
CA LEU A 66 6.95 1.59 11.13
C LEU A 66 7.50 2.65 12.10
N GLU A 67 6.77 2.92 13.18
CA GLU A 67 7.19 3.84 14.23
C GLU A 67 8.49 3.34 14.91
N GLU A 68 8.57 2.06 15.27
CA GLU A 68 9.79 1.46 15.82
C GLU A 68 10.98 1.51 14.85
N LEU A 69 10.74 1.31 13.55
CA LEU A 69 11.80 1.39 12.53
C LEU A 69 12.30 2.82 12.34
N SER A 70 11.40 3.81 12.38
CA SER A 70 11.78 5.23 12.31
C SER A 70 12.70 5.62 13.46
N LYS A 71 12.46 5.07 14.66
CA LYS A 71 13.28 5.29 15.87
C LYS A 71 14.64 4.59 15.81
N ARG A 72 14.79 3.53 15.02
CA ARG A 72 16.04 2.75 14.87
C ARG A 72 17.04 3.35 13.88
N ASN A 73 16.65 4.34 13.06
CA ASN A 73 17.42 4.76 11.88
C ASN A 73 18.44 5.89 12.11
N ILE A 74 18.78 6.23 13.36
CA ILE A 74 19.77 7.29 13.65
C ILE A 74 21.18 6.72 13.88
N ASN A 75 21.33 5.42 14.21
CA ASN A 75 22.62 4.88 14.66
C ASN A 75 23.30 3.86 13.73
N ASN A 76 22.73 3.50 12.58
CA ASN A 76 23.39 2.56 11.65
C ASN A 76 24.24 3.30 10.61
N ASN A 77 25.33 3.89 11.11
CA ASN A 77 26.47 4.24 10.26
C ASN A 77 27.19 2.96 9.80
N SER A 78 27.59 2.98 8.52
CA SER A 78 28.46 2.03 7.83
C SER A 78 27.90 0.64 7.47
N SER A 79 27.32 0.56 6.28
CA SER A 79 27.89 -0.36 5.30
C SER A 79 27.68 0.20 3.90
N LYS A 80 28.80 0.58 3.28
CA LYS A 80 28.89 0.91 1.85
C LYS A 80 28.57 -0.36 1.06
N THR A 81 27.32 -0.52 0.64
CA THR A 81 26.98 -1.48 -0.43
C THR A 81 26.17 -0.72 -1.47
N GLY A 82 26.78 -0.49 -2.63
CA GLY A 82 26.24 0.34 -3.69
C GLY A 82 24.85 -0.07 -4.14
N ASN A 83 24.01 0.93 -4.38
CA ASN A 83 22.82 0.98 -5.25
C ASN A 83 22.04 -0.32 -5.48
N LYS A 84 21.75 -1.08 -4.42
CA LYS A 84 20.73 -2.12 -4.44
C LYS A 84 19.66 -1.70 -3.45
N GLY A 85 18.48 -1.36 -3.96
CA GLY A 85 17.32 -1.05 -3.14
C GLY A 85 17.14 -2.16 -2.10
N ARG A 86 17.27 -1.80 -0.82
CA ARG A 86 17.08 -2.74 0.29
C ARG A 86 15.59 -3.06 0.36
N PHE A 87 15.21 -4.25 -0.10
CA PHE A 87 13.86 -4.78 0.12
C PHE A 87 13.75 -5.27 1.56
N VAL A 88 12.73 -4.81 2.27
CA VAL A 88 12.35 -5.29 3.60
C VAL A 88 11.00 -5.96 3.47
N VAL A 89 10.96 -7.29 3.64
CA VAL A 89 9.73 -8.07 3.60
C VAL A 89 9.19 -8.13 5.03
N ILE A 90 8.03 -7.50 5.27
CA ILE A 90 7.42 -7.43 6.60
C ILE A 90 6.48 -8.63 6.78
N GLY A 91 6.63 -9.38 7.88
CA GLY A 91 5.75 -10.50 8.25
C GLY A 91 6.37 -11.90 8.11
N GLN A 92 7.68 -12.00 7.89
CA GLN A 92 8.43 -13.27 7.96
C GLN A 92 9.41 -13.24 9.13
N ASP A 93 9.58 -14.38 9.80
CA ASP A 93 10.71 -14.62 10.71
C ASP A 93 12.03 -14.42 9.94
N ARG A 94 13.14 -14.13 10.62
CA ARG A 94 14.45 -13.90 9.96
C ARG A 94 14.93 -15.19 9.29
N VAL A 95 14.60 -15.38 8.01
CA VAL A 95 15.07 -16.48 7.16
C VAL A 95 16.16 -15.99 6.21
N GLU A 96 17.09 -16.87 5.87
CA GLU A 96 18.19 -16.58 4.94
C GLU A 96 17.63 -16.23 3.54
N PRO A 97 18.21 -15.24 2.81
CA PRO A 97 17.60 -14.71 1.59
C PRO A 97 17.37 -15.73 0.48
N LEU A 98 18.27 -16.71 0.31
CA LEU A 98 18.10 -17.78 -0.67
C LEU A 98 16.96 -18.71 -0.26
N GLN A 99 16.86 -19.06 1.02
CA GLN A 99 15.75 -19.82 1.57
C GLN A 99 14.41 -19.08 1.44
N ALA A 100 14.39 -17.75 1.60
CA ALA A 100 13.20 -16.94 1.38
C ALA A 100 12.76 -16.95 -0.09
N LEU A 101 13.70 -16.86 -1.04
CA LEU A 101 13.42 -16.95 -2.47
C LEU A 101 12.87 -18.32 -2.86
N GLN A 102 13.49 -19.40 -2.35
CA GLN A 102 13.02 -20.78 -2.57
C GLN A 102 11.61 -20.99 -2.01
N ASN A 103 11.32 -20.49 -0.81
CA ASN A 103 10.00 -20.59 -0.19
C ASN A 103 8.96 -19.66 -0.86
N SER A 104 9.38 -18.55 -1.47
CA SER A 104 8.48 -17.60 -2.15
C SER A 104 7.86 -18.13 -3.44
N GLY A 105 8.47 -19.15 -4.05
CA GLY A 105 7.94 -19.85 -5.23
C GLY A 105 6.78 -20.79 -4.91
N GLN A 106 6.55 -21.11 -3.64
CA GLN A 106 5.35 -21.82 -3.23
C GLN A 106 4.20 -20.81 -3.16
N GLU A 107 3.58 -20.55 -4.31
CA GLU A 107 2.30 -19.86 -4.33
C GLU A 107 1.36 -20.62 -3.39
N VAL A 108 1.01 -19.99 -2.25
CA VAL A 108 -0.15 -20.42 -1.47
C VAL A 108 -1.33 -20.11 -2.36
N CYS A 109 -1.65 -21.06 -3.25
CA CYS A 109 -2.92 -21.12 -3.94
C CYS A 109 -3.97 -21.29 -2.84
N VAL A 110 -4.44 -20.16 -2.30
CA VAL A 110 -5.73 -20.05 -1.65
C VAL A 110 -6.74 -20.32 -2.74
N ASN A 111 -6.94 -21.61 -3.00
CA ASN A 111 -7.93 -22.11 -3.93
C ASN A 111 -9.28 -21.79 -3.28
N MET A 112 -9.76 -20.57 -3.51
CA MET A 112 -10.91 -19.96 -2.84
C MET A 112 -12.14 -20.85 -2.97
N ASP A 113 -12.22 -21.61 -4.06
CA ASP A 113 -13.25 -22.60 -4.30
C ASP A 113 -13.18 -23.77 -3.31
N LYS A 114 -11.99 -24.32 -3.04
CA LYS A 114 -11.82 -25.39 -2.03
C LYS A 114 -12.14 -24.89 -0.63
N GLN A 115 -11.80 -23.64 -0.30
CA GLN A 115 -12.12 -23.06 1.01
C GLN A 115 -13.63 -22.79 1.16
N ARG A 116 -14.27 -22.31 0.08
CA ARG A 116 -15.72 -22.12 0.00
C ARG A 116 -16.48 -23.45 0.11
N GLU A 117 -15.98 -24.49 -0.52
CA GLU A 117 -16.55 -25.84 -0.46
C GLU A 117 -16.43 -26.44 0.95
N LYS A 118 -15.25 -26.34 1.59
CA LYS A 118 -15.07 -26.75 3.00
C LYS A 118 -16.04 -26.03 3.94
N ARG A 119 -16.27 -24.73 3.73
CA ARG A 119 -17.24 -23.96 4.52
C ARG A 119 -18.67 -24.46 4.31
N ARG A 120 -19.08 -24.71 3.05
CA ARG A 120 -20.40 -25.28 2.73
C ARG A 120 -20.61 -26.66 3.36
N LEU A 121 -19.61 -27.54 3.29
CA LEU A 121 -19.68 -28.86 3.89
C LEU A 121 -19.86 -28.79 5.42
N SER A 122 -19.09 -27.91 6.09
CA SER A 122 -19.22 -27.68 7.53
C SER A 122 -20.61 -27.16 7.92
N GLU A 123 -21.14 -26.19 7.18
CA GLU A 123 -22.48 -25.65 7.42
C GLU A 123 -23.58 -26.70 7.19
N ASN A 124 -23.46 -27.52 6.14
CA ASN A 124 -24.39 -28.62 5.88
C ASN A 124 -24.37 -29.68 6.98
N TRP A 125 -23.19 -30.03 7.50
CA TRP A 125 -23.05 -30.96 8.62
C TRP A 125 -23.76 -30.43 9.88
N LYS A 126 -23.56 -29.15 10.20
CA LYS A 126 -24.25 -28.49 11.33
C LYS A 126 -25.77 -28.54 11.16
N ARG A 127 -26.28 -28.22 9.96
CA ARG A 127 -27.72 -28.29 9.64
C ARG A 127 -28.28 -29.70 9.81
N LYS A 128 -27.59 -30.71 9.27
CA LYS A 128 -27.99 -32.13 9.43
C LYS A 128 -28.06 -32.53 10.90
N LYS A 129 -27.03 -32.23 11.70
CA LYS A 129 -26.99 -32.51 13.14
C LYS A 129 -28.15 -31.83 13.88
N HIS A 130 -28.47 -30.58 13.56
CA HIS A 130 -29.60 -29.87 14.15
C HIS A 130 -30.95 -30.48 13.77
N ALA A 131 -31.15 -30.86 12.50
CA ALA A 131 -32.38 -31.49 12.03
C ALA A 131 -32.62 -32.86 12.68
N GLU A 132 -31.57 -33.68 12.80
CA GLU A 132 -31.63 -34.97 13.49
C GLU A 132 -31.98 -34.82 14.97
N LYS A 133 -31.37 -33.84 15.64
CA LYS A 133 -31.70 -33.50 17.04
C LYS A 133 -33.15 -33.02 17.21
N LYS A 134 -33.73 -32.37 16.19
CA LYS A 134 -35.15 -32.00 16.19
C LYS A 134 -36.06 -33.23 16.01
N ARG A 135 -35.76 -34.10 15.04
CA ARG A 135 -36.52 -35.33 14.78
C ARG A 135 -36.58 -36.25 16.00
N THR A 136 -35.43 -36.50 16.63
CA THR A 136 -35.35 -37.32 17.84
C THR A 136 -36.16 -36.74 19.01
N ARG A 137 -36.16 -35.41 19.18
CA ARG A 137 -37.00 -34.73 20.17
C ARG A 137 -38.49 -34.85 19.88
N GLU A 138 -38.89 -34.70 18.62
CA GLU A 138 -40.29 -34.89 18.21
C GLU A 138 -40.76 -36.32 18.41
N GLN A 139 -39.92 -37.31 18.08
CA GLN A 139 -40.25 -38.72 18.27
C GLN A 139 -40.46 -39.06 19.74
N LYS A 140 -39.57 -38.59 20.64
CA LYS A 140 -39.76 -38.70 22.09
C LYS A 140 -41.04 -38.01 22.58
N ARG A 141 -41.41 -36.86 22.00
CA ARG A 141 -42.68 -36.18 22.34
C ARG A 141 -43.89 -36.99 21.90
N LYS A 142 -43.85 -37.60 20.71
CA LYS A 142 -44.92 -38.47 20.19
C LYS A 142 -45.07 -39.73 21.04
N GLU A 143 -43.97 -40.38 21.41
CA GLU A 143 -43.96 -41.56 22.29
C GLU A 143 -44.55 -41.24 23.66
N LYS A 144 -44.16 -40.12 24.28
CA LYS A 144 -44.73 -39.66 25.56
C LYS A 144 -46.24 -39.38 25.47
N ARG A 145 -46.73 -38.86 24.34
CA ARG A 145 -48.18 -38.65 24.14
C ARG A 145 -48.91 -39.99 24.04
N LYS A 146 -48.39 -40.92 23.25
CA LYS A 146 -48.97 -42.27 23.10
C LYS A 146 -48.98 -43.07 24.41
N ALA A 147 -47.96 -42.92 25.25
CA ALA A 147 -47.92 -43.57 26.56
C ALA A 147 -49.02 -43.03 27.48
N LYS A 148 -49.19 -41.70 27.54
CA LYS A 148 -50.23 -41.04 28.34
C LYS A 148 -51.67 -41.28 27.87
N GLU A 149 -51.85 -41.75 26.64
CA GLU A 149 -53.16 -42.05 26.05
C GLU A 149 -53.54 -43.54 26.24
N ARG A 150 -52.59 -44.36 26.72
CA ARG A 150 -52.78 -45.78 27.03
C ARG A 150 -52.91 -46.07 28.52
N ASP A 151 -52.61 -45.10 29.36
CA ASP A 151 -52.91 -45.06 30.80
C ASP A 151 -54.27 -44.39 31.02
#